data_AF-A0A418VS62-F1
#
_entry.id   AF-A0A418VS62-F1
#
_cell.length_a   1.000
_cell.length_b   1.000
_cell.length_c   1.000
_cell.angle_alpha   90.00
_cell.angle_beta   90.00
_cell.angle_gamma   90.00
#
_symmetry.space_group_name_H-M   'P 1'
#
loop_
_entity.id
_entity.type
_entity.pdbx_description
1 polymer ?
#
loop_
_entity_poly.entity_id
_entity_poly.type
_entity_poly.pdbx_seq_one_letter_code
_entity_poly.pdbx_strand_id
1 'polypeptide(L)'
;MKDVRDRIWITSKVRMISERRYLSYESTAHLLMNTFSGILLLTSIYPDEIGRSVPGLSKINVAFSLLIFGSSLLVYGFKFGETAAKHRECYLKLQRLLDSNKDDEDNFEKYHDILENYPNQSDRDYYDFVFERYRKRKEPILRPGTDVEIVPSFWVCASYLCRKFLFFIFCRAMPVIFIVAIISTLLVEY
;
A
#
# COMPACT_ATOMS: atom_id res chain seq x y z
N MET A 1 10.72 -10.80 26.64
CA MET A 1 9.48 -11.55 26.31
C MET A 1 9.79 -12.98 25.88
N LYS A 2 9.57 -13.95 26.76
CA LYS A 2 9.62 -15.40 26.47
C LYS A 2 8.26 -15.96 26.00
N ASP A 3 7.20 -15.16 26.09
CA ASP A 3 5.82 -15.61 25.85
C ASP A 3 5.52 -15.73 24.35
N VAL A 4 5.01 -16.89 23.94
CA VAL A 4 4.57 -17.17 22.57
C VAL A 4 3.42 -16.25 22.16
N ARG A 5 2.56 -15.87 23.12
CA ARG A 5 1.43 -14.96 22.91
C ARG A 5 1.86 -13.60 22.39
N ASP A 6 2.96 -13.09 22.90
CA ASP A 6 3.50 -11.81 22.46
C ASP A 6 3.94 -11.83 20.98
N ARG A 7 4.57 -12.93 20.56
CA ARG A 7 4.99 -13.11 19.16
C ARG A 7 3.76 -13.18 18.26
N ILE A 8 2.76 -13.96 18.66
CA ILE A 8 1.47 -14.06 17.95
C ILE A 8 0.83 -12.67 17.83
N TRP A 9 0.81 -11.90 18.92
CA TRP A 9 0.23 -10.56 18.94
C TRP A 9 0.98 -9.59 18.01
N ILE A 10 2.31 -9.52 18.06
CA ILE A 10 3.11 -8.66 17.17
C ILE A 10 2.85 -9.04 15.72
N THR A 11 2.97 -10.32 15.37
CA THR A 11 2.79 -10.80 14.00
C THR A 11 1.39 -10.46 13.50
N SER A 12 0.35 -10.70 14.31
CA SER A 12 -1.03 -10.32 13.98
C SER A 12 -1.15 -8.82 13.62
N LYS A 13 -0.53 -7.93 14.41
CA LYS A 13 -0.56 -6.49 14.14
C LYS A 13 0.18 -6.09 12.87
N VAL A 14 1.33 -6.70 12.57
CA VAL A 14 2.07 -6.38 11.35
C VAL A 14 1.31 -6.86 10.11
N ARG A 15 0.62 -8.00 10.19
CA ARG A 15 -0.25 -8.51 9.13
C ARG A 15 -1.44 -7.58 8.86
N MET A 16 -2.03 -6.95 9.87
CA MET A 16 -3.07 -5.92 9.68
C MET A 16 -2.55 -4.70 8.92
N ILE A 17 -1.31 -4.27 9.18
CA ILE A 17 -0.68 -3.17 8.43
C ILE A 17 -0.45 -3.57 6.97
N SER A 18 0.01 -4.80 6.75
CA SER A 18 0.22 -5.36 5.42
C SER A 18 -1.09 -5.38 4.62
N GLU A 19 -2.19 -5.87 5.20
CA GLU A 19 -3.53 -5.82 4.60
C GLU A 19 -3.89 -4.40 4.16
N ARG A 20 -3.82 -3.42 5.08
CA ARG A 20 -4.16 -2.02 4.78
C ARG A 20 -3.31 -1.45 3.65
N ARG A 21 -2.03 -1.81 3.60
CA ARG A 21 -1.12 -1.37 2.53
C ARG A 21 -1.57 -1.92 1.17
N TYR A 22 -1.86 -3.21 1.09
CA TYR A 22 -2.30 -3.82 -0.17
C TYR A 22 -3.67 -3.30 -0.63
N LEU A 23 -4.62 -3.09 0.28
CA LEU A 23 -5.90 -2.43 -0.05
C LEU A 23 -5.67 -0.99 -0.56
N SER A 24 -4.74 -0.26 0.04
CA SER A 24 -4.38 1.07 -0.45
C SER A 24 -3.74 1.02 -1.84
N TYR A 25 -2.96 0.00 -2.16
CA TYR A 25 -2.38 -0.20 -3.49
C TYR A 25 -3.44 -0.52 -4.53
N GLU A 26 -4.36 -1.42 -4.21
CA GLU A 26 -5.51 -1.74 -5.06
C GLU A 26 -6.35 -0.50 -5.38
N SER A 27 -6.80 0.21 -4.34
CA SER A 27 -7.59 1.43 -4.51
C SER A 27 -6.84 2.50 -5.31
N THR A 28 -5.54 2.68 -5.05
CA THR A 28 -4.73 3.69 -5.74
C THR A 28 -4.48 3.31 -7.20
N ALA A 29 -4.23 2.03 -7.49
CA ALA A 29 -4.05 1.54 -8.86
C ALA A 29 -5.33 1.76 -9.69
N HIS A 30 -6.50 1.44 -9.14
CA HIS A 30 -7.78 1.70 -9.80
C HIS A 30 -8.04 3.20 -10.00
N LEU A 31 -7.77 4.02 -8.98
CA LEU A 31 -7.93 5.47 -9.08
C LEU A 31 -7.05 6.06 -10.20
N LEU A 32 -5.78 5.67 -10.25
CA LEU A 32 -4.85 6.11 -11.30
C LEU A 32 -5.30 5.66 -12.69
N MET A 33 -5.68 4.39 -12.83
CA MET A 33 -6.16 3.84 -14.10
C MET A 33 -7.38 4.62 -14.62
N ASN A 34 -8.35 4.86 -13.76
CA ASN A 34 -9.56 5.60 -14.11
C ASN A 34 -9.23 7.05 -14.45
N THR A 35 -8.34 7.68 -13.69
CA THR A 35 -7.93 9.07 -13.91
C THR A 35 -7.27 9.24 -15.28
N PHE A 36 -6.27 8.41 -15.59
CA PHE A 36 -5.56 8.48 -16.86
C PHE A 36 -6.40 8.04 -18.05
N SER A 37 -7.31 7.08 -17.86
CA SER A 37 -8.30 6.74 -18.88
C SER A 37 -9.25 7.90 -19.17
N GLY A 38 -9.73 8.60 -18.13
CA GLY A 38 -10.56 9.79 -18.29
C GLY A 38 -9.84 10.93 -19.01
N ILE A 39 -8.56 11.17 -18.65
CA ILE A 39 -7.69 12.12 -19.36
C ILE A 39 -7.56 11.77 -20.84
N LEU A 40 -7.27 10.51 -21.16
CA LEU A 40 -7.13 10.05 -22.54
C LEU A 40 -8.44 10.22 -23.33
N LEU A 41 -9.58 9.97 -22.71
CA LEU A 41 -10.89 10.20 -23.32
C LEU A 41 -11.11 11.69 -23.59
N LEU A 42 -10.83 12.58 -22.63
CA LEU A 42 -10.95 14.02 -22.81
C LEU A 42 -10.07 14.53 -23.95
N THR A 43 -8.81 14.09 -24.03
CA THR A 43 -7.89 14.47 -25.11
C THR A 43 -8.25 13.85 -26.46
N SER A 44 -9.10 12.82 -26.48
CA SER A 44 -9.61 12.20 -27.70
C SER A 44 -10.91 12.87 -28.19
N ILE A 45 -11.70 13.47 -27.29
CA ILE A 45 -12.93 14.19 -27.62
C ILE A 45 -12.63 15.61 -28.15
N TYR A 46 -11.62 16.28 -27.58
CA TYR A 46 -11.21 17.64 -27.94
C TYR A 46 -9.80 17.69 -28.55
N PRO A 47 -9.57 17.02 -29.70
CA PRO A 47 -8.25 16.90 -30.26
C PRO A 47 -7.72 18.21 -30.85
N ASP A 48 -8.60 19.11 -31.32
CA ASP A 48 -8.21 20.34 -31.99
C ASP A 48 -7.81 21.42 -30.98
N GLU A 49 -8.58 21.55 -29.90
CA GLU A 49 -8.37 22.50 -28.81
C GLU A 49 -7.06 22.20 -28.07
N ILE A 50 -6.84 20.93 -27.73
CA ILE A 50 -5.63 20.49 -27.02
C ILE A 50 -4.45 20.33 -27.99
N GLY A 51 -4.70 19.92 -29.23
CA GLY A 51 -3.68 19.65 -30.24
C GLY A 51 -2.91 20.88 -30.70
N ARG A 52 -3.51 22.07 -30.62
CA ARG A 52 -2.82 23.35 -30.86
C ARG A 52 -1.70 23.61 -29.86
N SER A 53 -1.91 23.24 -28.60
CA SER A 53 -0.93 23.41 -27.53
C SER A 53 0.10 22.28 -27.49
N VAL A 54 -0.28 21.08 -27.95
CA VAL A 54 0.55 19.87 -27.87
C VAL A 54 0.72 19.25 -29.27
N PRO A 55 1.78 19.62 -30.02
CA PRO A 55 2.03 19.05 -31.33
C PRO A 55 2.24 17.53 -31.24
N GLY A 56 1.55 16.78 -32.09
CA GLY A 56 1.62 15.32 -32.09
C GLY A 56 0.73 14.62 -31.06
N LEU A 57 -0.27 15.31 -30.49
CA LEU A 57 -1.24 14.76 -29.54
C LEU A 57 -1.80 13.39 -29.93
N SER A 58 -2.14 13.18 -31.20
CA SER A 58 -2.65 11.89 -31.70
C SER A 58 -1.68 10.72 -31.45
N LYS A 59 -0.37 10.91 -31.73
CA LYS A 59 0.65 9.87 -31.48
C LYS A 59 0.84 9.62 -29.98
N ILE A 60 0.77 10.69 -29.17
CA ILE A 60 0.85 10.61 -27.72
C ILE A 60 -0.34 9.83 -27.16
N ASN A 61 -1.57 10.13 -27.59
CA ASN A 61 -2.77 9.41 -27.17
C ASN A 61 -2.68 7.91 -27.49
N VAL A 62 -2.19 7.55 -28.68
CA VAL A 62 -1.97 6.13 -29.05
C VAL A 62 -0.95 5.48 -28.11
N ALA A 63 0.22 6.08 -27.90
CA ALA A 63 1.22 5.53 -26.97
C ALA A 63 0.67 5.42 -25.54
N PHE A 64 -0.09 6.41 -25.10
CA PHE A 64 -0.68 6.46 -23.77
C PHE A 64 -1.76 5.38 -23.57
N SER A 65 -2.57 5.12 -24.61
CA SER A 65 -3.56 4.03 -24.59
C SER A 65 -2.90 2.65 -24.39
N LEU A 66 -1.75 2.42 -25.02
CA LEU A 66 -0.98 1.18 -24.85
C LEU A 66 -0.40 1.06 -23.44
N LEU A 67 0.07 2.18 -22.86
CA LEU A 67 0.58 2.20 -21.48
C LEU A 67 -0.53 1.93 -20.46
N ILE A 68 -1.71 2.53 -20.63
CA ILE A 68 -2.88 2.28 -19.78
C ILE A 68 -3.29 0.81 -19.91
N PHE A 69 -3.37 0.29 -21.12
CA PHE A 69 -3.70 -1.11 -21.36
C PHE A 69 -2.69 -2.06 -20.69
N GLY A 70 -1.39 -1.88 -20.92
CA GLY A 70 -0.35 -2.69 -20.29
C GLY A 70 -0.38 -2.60 -18.75
N SER A 71 -0.59 -1.39 -18.23
CA SER A 71 -0.72 -1.17 -16.79
C SER A 71 -1.94 -1.89 -16.21
N SER A 72 -3.06 -1.97 -16.94
CA SER A 72 -4.26 -2.67 -16.49
C SER A 72 -4.02 -4.17 -16.30
N LEU A 73 -3.23 -4.79 -17.20
CA LEU A 73 -2.81 -6.18 -17.09
C LEU A 73 -1.89 -6.40 -15.89
N LEU A 74 -0.95 -5.49 -15.65
CA LEU A 74 -0.06 -5.55 -14.48
C LEU A 74 -0.85 -5.46 -13.17
N VAL A 75 -1.78 -4.52 -13.07
CA VAL A 75 -2.64 -4.37 -11.88
C VAL A 75 -3.45 -5.63 -11.63
N TYR A 76 -4.04 -6.21 -12.68
CA TYR A 76 -4.74 -7.49 -12.59
C TYR A 76 -3.81 -8.63 -12.14
N GLY A 77 -2.60 -8.70 -12.69
CA GLY A 77 -1.60 -9.73 -12.36
C GLY A 77 -1.06 -9.64 -10.93
N PHE A 78 -0.93 -8.44 -10.37
CA PHE A 78 -0.41 -8.26 -8.99
C PHE A 78 -1.38 -8.74 -7.90
N LYS A 79 -2.67 -8.90 -8.20
CA LYS A 79 -3.65 -9.48 -7.28
C LYS A 79 -3.61 -8.86 -5.87
N PHE A 80 -3.57 -7.52 -5.81
CA PHE A 80 -3.45 -6.79 -4.54
C PHE A 80 -4.56 -7.14 -3.55
N GLY A 81 -5.81 -7.24 -4.02
CA GLY A 81 -6.95 -7.64 -3.19
C GLY A 81 -6.85 -9.08 -2.66
N GLU A 82 -6.42 -10.04 -3.49
CA GLU A 82 -6.21 -11.44 -3.05
C GLU A 82 -5.13 -11.52 -1.96
N THR A 83 -4.04 -10.76 -2.14
CA THR A 83 -2.94 -10.69 -1.19
C THR A 83 -3.38 -10.04 0.13
N ALA A 84 -4.18 -8.98 0.07
CA ALA A 84 -4.79 -8.36 1.25
C ALA A 84 -5.69 -9.35 2.01
N ALA A 85 -6.52 -10.11 1.29
CA ALA A 85 -7.40 -11.12 1.88
C ALA A 85 -6.60 -12.23 2.60
N LYS A 86 -5.49 -12.69 2.03
CA LYS A 86 -4.59 -13.66 2.70
C LYS A 86 -4.02 -13.12 4.01
N HIS A 87 -3.57 -11.86 4.03
CA HIS A 87 -3.12 -11.23 5.28
C HIS A 87 -4.26 -11.10 6.30
N ARG A 88 -5.47 -10.77 5.84
CA ARG A 88 -6.67 -10.69 6.68
C ARG A 88 -6.99 -12.02 7.35
N GLU A 89 -7.07 -13.08 6.57
CA GLU A 89 -7.36 -14.41 7.08
C GLU A 89 -6.28 -14.87 8.09
N CYS A 90 -5.00 -14.62 7.76
CA CYS A 90 -3.87 -14.93 8.63
C CYS A 90 -4.00 -14.28 10.01
N TYR A 91 -4.17 -12.95 10.10
CA TYR A 91 -4.21 -12.31 11.42
C TYR A 91 -5.46 -12.66 12.20
N LEU A 92 -6.59 -12.95 11.54
CA LEU A 92 -7.80 -13.41 12.22
C LEU A 92 -7.61 -14.80 12.84
N LYS A 93 -6.91 -15.71 12.14
CA LYS A 93 -6.51 -17.00 12.71
C LYS A 93 -5.54 -16.83 13.89
N LEU A 94 -4.56 -15.93 13.76
CA LEU A 94 -3.64 -15.60 14.85
C LEU A 94 -4.35 -14.99 16.07
N GLN A 95 -5.36 -14.14 15.86
CA GLN A 95 -6.16 -13.58 16.97
C GLN A 95 -6.96 -14.67 17.68
N ARG A 96 -7.61 -15.58 16.94
CA ARG A 96 -8.32 -16.73 17.54
C ARG A 96 -7.39 -17.63 18.34
N LEU A 97 -6.15 -17.81 17.87
CA LEU A 97 -5.13 -18.56 18.59
C LEU A 97 -4.73 -17.84 19.88
N LEU A 98 -4.51 -16.53 19.82
CA LEU A 98 -4.19 -15.70 20.98
C LEU A 98 -5.30 -15.72 22.04
N ASP A 99 -6.56 -15.69 21.60
CA ASP A 99 -7.74 -15.71 22.47
C ASP A 99 -8.02 -17.13 23.02
N SER A 100 -7.30 -18.16 22.55
CA SER A 100 -7.47 -19.52 23.04
C SER A 100 -6.71 -19.72 24.36
N ASN A 101 -7.41 -20.22 25.39
CA ASN A 101 -6.81 -20.56 26.70
C ASN A 101 -5.98 -21.87 26.66
N LYS A 102 -5.34 -22.17 25.53
CA LYS A 102 -4.50 -23.36 25.38
C LYS A 102 -3.10 -23.11 25.95
N ASP A 103 -2.41 -24.21 26.25
CA ASP A 103 -1.04 -24.15 26.76
C ASP A 103 -0.07 -23.54 25.73
N ASP A 104 1.02 -22.95 26.21
CA ASP A 104 1.93 -22.17 25.36
C ASP A 104 2.65 -23.02 24.30
N GLU A 105 2.88 -24.31 24.57
CA GLU A 105 3.50 -25.26 23.63
C GLU A 105 2.57 -25.61 22.46
N ASP A 106 1.30 -25.91 22.75
CA ASP A 106 0.27 -26.19 21.73
C ASP A 106 -0.06 -24.94 20.89
N ASN A 107 0.07 -23.75 21.49
CA ASN A 107 -0.04 -22.48 20.77
C ASN A 107 1.15 -22.24 19.82
N PHE A 108 2.35 -22.70 20.18
CA PHE A 108 3.54 -22.51 19.35
C PHE A 108 3.50 -23.36 18.08
N GLU A 109 3.09 -24.63 18.18
CA GLU A 109 2.95 -25.51 17.01
C GLU A 109 1.90 -24.97 16.03
N LYS A 110 0.71 -24.61 16.54
CA LYS A 110 -0.36 -23.99 15.74
C LYS A 110 0.06 -22.66 15.13
N TYR A 111 0.88 -21.87 15.82
CA TYR A 111 1.39 -20.61 15.29
C TYR A 111 2.24 -20.86 14.04
N HIS A 112 3.13 -21.85 14.06
CA HIS A 112 3.96 -22.20 12.91
C HIS A 112 3.15 -22.76 11.75
N ASP A 113 2.19 -23.65 12.02
CA ASP A 113 1.28 -24.19 11.02
C ASP A 113 0.47 -23.10 10.31
N ILE A 114 -0.04 -22.11 11.06
CA ILE A 114 -0.70 -20.94 10.46
C ILE A 114 0.29 -20.22 9.54
N LEU A 115 1.50 -19.92 10.00
CA LEU A 115 2.44 -19.11 9.22
C LEU A 115 2.91 -19.77 7.91
N GLU A 116 3.05 -21.09 7.88
CA GLU A 116 3.46 -21.83 6.68
C GLU A 116 2.49 -21.65 5.52
N ASN A 117 1.20 -21.48 5.83
CA ASN A 117 0.13 -21.36 4.86
C ASN A 117 -0.09 -19.93 4.32
N TYR A 118 0.66 -18.93 4.79
CA TYR A 118 0.46 -17.52 4.43
C TYR A 118 1.73 -16.85 3.89
N PRO A 119 1.60 -15.85 3.00
CA PRO A 119 2.75 -15.17 2.40
C PRO A 119 3.68 -14.60 3.47
N ASN A 120 5.00 -14.58 3.23
CA ASN A 120 5.94 -14.04 4.21
C ASN A 120 5.71 -12.55 4.52
N GLN A 121 6.06 -12.15 5.74
CA GLN A 121 6.01 -10.76 6.18
C GLN A 121 7.23 -10.00 5.67
N SER A 122 7.05 -8.72 5.28
CA SER A 122 8.18 -7.84 4.97
C SER A 122 8.69 -7.14 6.23
N ASP A 123 10.01 -7.00 6.36
CA ASP A 123 10.63 -6.18 7.42
C ASP A 123 10.12 -4.75 7.44
N ARG A 124 9.75 -4.22 6.26
CA ARG A 124 9.15 -2.90 6.11
C ARG A 124 7.89 -2.75 6.96
N ASP A 125 7.01 -3.74 6.95
CA ASP A 125 5.75 -3.67 7.68
C ASP A 125 5.98 -3.69 9.19
N TYR A 126 7.05 -4.37 9.62
CA TYR A 126 7.48 -4.35 11.01
C TYR A 126 7.99 -2.97 11.44
N TYR A 127 8.83 -2.31 10.62
CA TYR A 127 9.29 -0.95 10.93
C TYR A 127 8.15 0.07 10.91
N ASP A 128 7.21 -0.06 9.96
CA ASP A 128 6.01 0.78 9.91
C ASP A 128 5.15 0.58 11.18
N PHE A 129 5.01 -0.66 11.66
CA PHE A 129 4.33 -0.98 12.93
C PHE A 129 5.01 -0.33 14.14
N VAL A 130 6.33 -0.50 14.29
CA VAL A 130 7.11 0.07 15.40
C VAL A 130 6.96 1.59 15.42
N PHE A 131 7.10 2.24 14.26
CA PHE A 131 6.96 3.68 14.14
C PHE A 131 5.55 4.17 14.47
N GLU A 132 4.50 3.52 13.93
CA GLU A 132 3.12 3.90 14.22
C GLU A 132 2.78 3.77 15.71
N ARG A 133 3.27 2.71 16.36
CA ARG A 133 3.05 2.50 17.80
C ARG A 133 3.79 3.53 18.63
N TYR A 134 5.08 3.76 18.35
CA TYR A 134 5.87 4.77 19.05
C TYR A 134 5.23 6.17 18.92
N ARG A 135 4.77 6.54 17.73
CA ARG A 135 4.11 7.83 17.50
C ARG A 135 2.78 7.97 18.27
N LYS A 136 1.96 6.91 18.32
CA LYS A 136 0.61 6.97 18.92
C LYS A 136 0.61 6.78 20.43
N ARG A 137 1.46 5.89 20.96
CA ARG A 137 1.46 5.49 22.38
C ARG A 137 2.70 5.94 23.14
N LYS A 138 3.75 6.38 22.45
CA LYS A 138 5.08 6.68 23.04
C LYS A 138 5.69 5.50 23.83
N GLU A 139 5.19 4.30 23.59
CA GLU A 139 5.67 3.07 24.22
C GLU A 139 6.71 2.41 23.31
N PRO A 140 7.92 2.10 23.82
CA PRO A 140 8.88 1.28 23.09
C PRO A 140 8.34 -0.15 22.95
N ILE A 141 8.67 -0.78 21.83
CA ILE A 141 8.43 -2.23 21.65
C ILE A 141 9.71 -2.94 22.04
N LEU A 142 9.61 -3.89 22.97
CA LEU A 142 10.73 -4.77 23.30
C LEU A 142 10.98 -5.73 22.14
N ARG A 143 12.25 -5.93 21.75
CA ARG A 143 12.59 -6.98 20.78
C ARG A 143 12.13 -8.34 21.29
N PRO A 144 11.50 -9.19 20.46
CA PRO A 144 11.15 -10.54 20.86
C PRO A 144 12.38 -11.29 21.42
N GLY A 145 12.31 -11.76 22.66
CA GLY A 145 13.41 -12.49 23.32
C GLY A 145 14.53 -11.64 23.95
N THR A 146 14.49 -10.31 23.90
CA THR A 146 15.49 -9.44 24.54
C THR A 146 14.83 -8.24 25.22
N ASP A 147 15.37 -7.76 26.35
CA ASP A 147 14.87 -6.56 27.03
C ASP A 147 15.36 -5.25 26.38
N VAL A 148 15.75 -5.32 25.10
CA VAL A 148 16.20 -4.17 24.33
C VAL A 148 14.98 -3.47 23.74
N GLU A 149 14.78 -2.22 24.15
CA GLU A 149 13.78 -1.33 23.58
C GLU A 149 14.14 -0.95 22.13
N ILE A 150 13.21 -1.16 21.21
CA ILE A 150 13.35 -0.67 19.84
C ILE A 150 12.80 0.75 19.79
N VAL A 151 13.68 1.72 19.88
CA VAL A 151 13.36 3.11 19.55
C VAL A 151 13.57 3.31 18.05
N PRO A 152 12.58 3.83 17.30
CA PRO A 152 12.76 4.08 15.89
C PRO A 152 13.88 5.11 15.69
N SER A 153 14.91 4.75 14.92
CA SER A 153 15.98 5.68 14.60
C SER A 153 15.44 6.84 13.75
N PHE A 154 16.12 7.98 13.81
CA PHE A 154 15.80 9.13 12.95
C PHE A 154 15.65 8.73 11.47
N TRP A 155 16.50 7.81 10.99
CA TRP A 155 16.46 7.29 9.62
C TRP A 155 15.19 6.49 9.31
N VAL A 156 14.69 5.69 10.26
CA VAL A 156 13.43 4.95 10.09
C VAL A 156 12.26 5.93 9.98
N CYS A 157 12.23 6.96 10.83
CA CYS A 157 11.23 8.03 10.79
C CYS A 157 11.27 8.82 9.46
N ALA A 158 12.47 9.26 9.06
CA ALA A 158 12.67 9.99 7.81
C ALA A 158 12.27 9.16 6.59
N SER A 159 12.66 7.88 6.56
CA SER A 159 12.29 6.96 5.48
C SER A 159 10.78 6.72 5.44
N TYR A 160 10.11 6.55 6.58
CA TYR A 160 8.65 6.42 6.65
C TYR A 160 7.94 7.65 6.06
N LEU A 161 8.33 8.85 6.52
CA LEU A 161 7.73 10.11 6.06
C LEU A 161 7.99 10.34 4.58
N CYS A 162 9.22 10.13 4.12
CA CYS A 162 9.59 10.26 2.71
C CYS A 162 8.75 9.32 1.83
N ARG A 163 8.61 8.04 2.19
CA ARG A 163 7.78 7.09 1.44
C ARG A 163 6.32 7.53 1.34
N LYS A 164 5.73 7.98 2.45
CA LYS A 164 4.33 8.44 2.48
C LYS A 164 4.15 9.71 1.64
N PHE A 165 5.10 10.63 1.73
CA PHE A 165 5.09 11.88 0.97
C PHE A 165 5.25 11.64 -0.53
N LEU A 166 6.24 10.83 -0.94
CA LEU A 166 6.42 10.45 -2.35
C LEU A 166 5.20 9.72 -2.90
N PHE A 167 4.65 8.76 -2.14
CA PHE A 167 3.42 8.07 -2.55
C PHE A 167 2.25 9.04 -2.72
N PHE A 168 2.08 10.00 -1.80
CA PHE A 168 1.04 11.02 -1.92
C PHE A 168 1.24 11.91 -3.16
N ILE A 169 2.47 12.40 -3.40
CA ILE A 169 2.76 13.24 -4.56
C ILE A 169 2.47 12.50 -5.86
N PHE A 170 3.11 11.36 -6.08
CA PHE A 170 3.04 10.66 -7.37
C PHE A 170 1.66 10.05 -7.62
N CYS A 171 1.02 9.51 -6.59
CA CYS A 171 -0.21 8.76 -6.79
C CYS A 171 -1.48 9.58 -6.57
N ARG A 172 -1.41 10.75 -5.91
CA ARG A 172 -2.59 11.58 -5.60
C ARG A 172 -2.47 12.99 -6.15
N ALA A 173 -1.39 13.70 -5.87
CA ALA A 173 -1.26 15.10 -6.27
C ALA A 173 -1.00 15.27 -7.78
N MET A 174 -0.07 14.50 -8.34
CA MET A 174 0.33 14.62 -9.75
C MET A 174 -0.83 14.42 -10.73
N PRO A 175 -1.70 13.38 -10.60
CA PRO A 175 -2.84 13.24 -11.51
C PRO A 175 -3.83 14.40 -11.42
N VAL A 176 -4.05 14.96 -10.22
CA VAL A 176 -4.94 16.12 -10.03
C VAL A 176 -4.35 17.35 -10.70
N ILE A 177 -3.06 17.61 -10.53
CA ILE A 177 -2.37 18.74 -11.19
C ILE A 177 -2.49 18.60 -12.71
N PHE A 178 -2.33 17.39 -13.24
CA PHE A 178 -2.45 17.13 -14.67
C PHE A 178 -3.88 17.37 -15.19
N ILE A 179 -4.91 16.93 -14.46
CA ILE A 179 -6.31 17.24 -14.79
C ILE A 179 -6.55 18.74 -14.80
N VAL A 180 -6.11 19.46 -13.75
CA VAL A 180 -6.29 20.91 -13.66
C VAL A 180 -5.58 21.63 -14.81
N ALA A 181 -4.39 21.18 -15.19
CA ALA A 181 -3.68 21.71 -16.35
C ALA A 181 -4.50 21.54 -17.65
N ILE A 182 -5.04 20.34 -17.91
CA ILE A 182 -5.87 20.09 -19.10
C ILE A 182 -7.14 20.95 -19.09
N ILE A 183 -7.85 21.02 -17.95
CA ILE A 183 -9.05 21.85 -17.83
C ILE A 183 -8.70 23.33 -18.07
N SER A 184 -7.59 23.81 -17.51
CA SER A 184 -7.16 25.20 -17.72
C SER A 184 -6.86 25.49 -19.19
N THR A 185 -6.27 24.56 -19.94
CA THR A 185 -6.06 24.74 -21.39
C THR A 185 -7.37 24.77 -22.17
N LEU A 186 -8.36 23.98 -21.76
CA LEU A 186 -9.69 23.99 -22.39
C LEU A 186 -10.45 25.29 -22.11
N LEU A 187 -10.33 25.86 -20.90
CA LEU A 187 -11.05 27.08 -20.51
C LEU A 187 -10.48 28.36 -21.13
N VAL A 188 -9.20 28.39 -21.48
CA VAL A 188 -8.56 29.58 -22.10
C VAL A 188 -9.00 29.77 -23.57
N GLU A 189 -9.52 28.74 -24.22
CA GLU A 189 -10.03 28.84 -25.60
C GLU A 189 -11.50 29.26 -25.70
N TYR A 190 -12.22 29.44 -24.59
CA TYR A 190 -13.59 29.97 -24.52
C TYR A 190 -13.61 31.42 -23.99
#